data_AF-G2DAD0-F1
#
_entry.id   AF-G2DAD0-F1
#
_cell.length_a   1.000
_cell.length_b   1.000
_cell.length_c   1.000
_cell.angle_alpha   90.00
_cell.angle_beta   90.00
_cell.angle_gamma   90.00
#
_symmetry.space_group_name_H-M   'P 1'
#
loop_
_entity.id
_entity.type
_entity.pdbx_description
1 polymer ?
#
loop_
_entity_poly.entity_id
_entity_poly.type
_entity_poly.pdbx_seq_one_letter_code
_entity_poly.pdbx_strand_id
1 'polypeptide(L)'
;MVREQITRRYAKELPYAVSVEIERFEEKGGIYRVNAVIWVEKPGQKAIIIGKQGGALKIVASQARKAMEQFFGCKVYLEVWVKVKKSWSDDEASLARLGYSD
;
A
#
# COMPACT_ATOMS: atom_id res chain seq x y z
N MET A 1 1.92 -2.94 -17.32
CA MET A 1 2.32 -1.52 -17.42
C MET A 1 1.76 -0.65 -16.30
N VAL A 2 0.44 -0.62 -16.03
CA VAL A 2 -0.14 0.26 -14.98
C VAL A 2 0.24 -0.18 -13.55
N ARG A 3 0.19 -1.50 -13.25
CA ARG A 3 0.63 -2.06 -11.96
C ARG A 3 2.01 -1.58 -11.55
N GLU A 4 2.98 -1.66 -12.47
CA GLU A 4 4.37 -1.33 -12.19
C GLU A 4 4.62 0.17 -11.99
N GLN A 5 3.87 1.03 -12.68
CA GLN A 5 3.94 2.48 -12.52
C GLN A 5 3.39 2.95 -11.17
N ILE A 6 2.34 2.29 -10.66
CA ILE A 6 1.75 2.60 -9.36
C ILE A 6 2.62 2.02 -8.24
N THR A 7 3.05 0.77 -8.33
CA THR A 7 3.94 0.18 -7.32
C THR A 7 5.23 1.00 -7.17
N ARG A 8 5.88 1.40 -8.26
CA ARG A 8 7.13 2.19 -8.19
C ARG A 8 6.94 3.59 -7.61
N ARG A 9 5.80 4.26 -7.85
CA ARG A 9 5.54 5.61 -7.33
C ARG A 9 5.16 5.62 -5.85
N TYR A 10 4.34 4.66 -5.41
CA TYR A 10 3.83 4.64 -4.03
C TYR A 10 4.73 3.85 -3.06
N ALA A 11 5.57 2.93 -3.54
CA ALA A 11 6.56 2.26 -2.68
C ALA A 11 7.64 3.21 -2.14
N LYS A 12 7.89 4.33 -2.83
CA LYS A 12 8.98 5.26 -2.50
C LYS A 12 8.63 6.30 -1.42
N GLU A 13 7.34 6.52 -1.10
CA GLU A 13 6.92 7.61 -0.22
C GLU A 13 6.69 7.23 1.25
N LEU A 14 7.03 6.01 1.67
CA LEU A 14 6.78 5.54 3.04
C LEU A 14 8.08 5.18 3.78
N PRO A 15 8.71 6.12 4.50
CA PRO A 15 9.87 5.83 5.32
C PRO A 15 9.51 5.11 6.63
N TYR A 16 10.35 4.13 6.96
CA TYR A 16 10.53 3.39 8.21
C TYR A 16 9.35 2.54 8.75
N ALA A 17 9.53 1.22 8.59
CA ALA A 17 8.82 0.11 9.23
C ALA A 17 7.43 -0.29 8.69
N VAL A 18 6.95 0.34 7.61
CA VAL A 18 5.68 -0.01 6.96
C VAL A 18 5.82 0.10 5.44
N SER A 19 5.57 -1.00 4.70
CA SER A 19 5.49 -0.97 3.23
C SER A 19 4.09 -1.13 2.73
N VAL A 20 3.75 -0.46 1.63
CA VAL A 20 2.45 -0.59 0.96
C VAL A 20 2.64 -1.16 -0.44
N GLU A 21 1.99 -2.29 -0.70
CA GLU A 21 2.04 -3.00 -1.96
C GLU A 21 0.67 -3.01 -2.63
N ILE A 22 0.62 -2.81 -3.95
CA ILE A 22 -0.64 -2.91 -4.71
C ILE A 22 -0.75 -4.33 -5.30
N GLU A 23 -1.59 -5.16 -4.70
CA GLU A 23 -1.85 -6.54 -5.16
C GLU A 23 -2.68 -6.55 -6.45
N ARG A 24 -3.63 -5.61 -6.58
CA ARG A 24 -4.52 -5.53 -7.74
C ARG A 24 -4.78 -4.08 -8.13
N PHE A 25 -4.70 -3.83 -9.43
CA PHE A 25 -5.16 -2.59 -10.04
C PHE A 25 -5.85 -2.95 -11.34
N GLU A 26 -7.16 -2.75 -11.40
CA GLU A 26 -7.95 -3.02 -12.60
C GLU A 26 -8.97 -1.93 -12.85
N GLU A 27 -9.28 -1.70 -14.12
CA GLU A 27 -10.39 -0.86 -14.52
C GLU A 27 -11.57 -1.73 -14.89
N LYS A 28 -12.73 -1.48 -14.30
CA LYS A 28 -13.96 -2.17 -14.67
C LYS A 28 -15.14 -1.21 -14.71
N GLY A 29 -15.64 -0.94 -15.92
CA GLY A 29 -16.81 -0.09 -16.12
C GLY A 29 -16.60 1.36 -15.69
N GLY A 30 -15.42 1.93 -15.97
CA GLY A 30 -15.08 3.32 -15.60
C GLY A 30 -14.78 3.52 -14.10
N ILE A 31 -14.56 2.43 -13.36
CA ILE A 31 -14.16 2.45 -11.96
C ILE A 31 -12.82 1.73 -11.82
N TYR A 32 -11.85 2.38 -11.17
CA TYR A 32 -10.61 1.70 -10.76
C TYR A 32 -10.85 0.92 -9.48
N ARG A 33 -10.51 -0.37 -9.50
CA ARG A 33 -10.49 -1.24 -8.32
C ARG A 33 -9.05 -1.49 -7.93
N VAL A 34 -8.70 -1.03 -6.73
CA VAL A 34 -7.34 -1.05 -6.19
C VAL A 34 -7.33 -1.82 -4.89
N ASN A 35 -6.50 -2.86 -4.82
CA ASN A 35 -6.25 -3.60 -3.59
C ASN A 35 -4.83 -3.28 -3.12
N ALA A 36 -4.72 -2.67 -1.95
CA ALA A 36 -3.47 -2.33 -1.31
C ALA A 36 -3.26 -3.19 -0.05
N VAL A 37 -2.03 -3.60 0.19
CA VAL A 37 -1.59 -4.31 1.38
C VAL A 37 -0.54 -3.49 2.09
N ILE A 38 -0.80 -3.21 3.36
CA ILE A 38 0.14 -2.61 4.28
C ILE A 38 0.84 -3.75 5.03
N TRP A 39 2.14 -3.89 4.81
CA TRP A 39 3.02 -4.82 5.48
C TRP A 39 3.62 -4.17 6.72
N VAL A 40 3.51 -4.86 7.86
CA VAL A 40 4.15 -4.47 9.12
C VAL A 40 4.97 -5.61 9.70
N GLU A 41 6.00 -5.27 10.46
CA GLU A 41 6.88 -6.25 11.09
C GLU A 41 6.30 -6.85 12.37
N LYS A 42 5.56 -6.02 13.14
CA LYS A 42 5.09 -6.37 14.48
C LYS A 42 3.56 -6.29 14.58
N PRO A 43 2.90 -7.21 15.30
CA PRO A 43 1.46 -7.12 15.57
C PRO A 43 1.03 -5.83 16.27
N GLY A 44 1.89 -5.26 17.13
CA GLY A 44 1.64 -3.96 17.76
C GLY A 44 1.49 -2.82 16.76
N GLN A 45 2.30 -2.81 15.68
CA GLN A 45 2.16 -1.83 14.60
C GLN A 45 0.84 -2.03 13.84
N LYS A 46 0.43 -3.28 13.59
CA LYS A 46 -0.88 -3.57 12.98
C LYS A 46 -2.01 -2.97 13.81
N ALA A 47 -1.98 -3.09 15.13
CA ALA A 47 -3.00 -2.51 16.00
C ALA A 47 -3.02 -0.97 15.93
N ILE A 48 -1.84 -0.32 15.87
CA ILE A 48 -1.73 1.13 15.74
C ILE A 48 -2.29 1.61 14.39
N ILE A 49 -1.94 0.94 13.28
CA ILE A 49 -2.39 1.30 11.92
C ILE A 49 -3.90 1.11 11.77
N ILE A 50 -4.44 0.00 12.28
CA ILE A 50 -5.90 -0.22 12.27
C ILE A 50 -6.57 0.83 13.15
N GLY A 51 -5.99 1.14 14.30
CA GLY A 51 -6.55 2.04 15.30
C GLY A 51 -7.79 1.44 15.99
N LYS A 52 -8.42 2.22 16.87
CA LYS A 52 -9.61 1.79 17.61
C LYS A 52 -10.74 1.46 16.62
N GLN A 53 -11.19 0.21 16.61
CA GLN A 53 -12.26 -0.29 15.73
C GLN A 53 -12.02 -0.02 14.22
N GLY A 54 -10.77 0.06 13.76
CA GLY A 54 -10.46 0.33 12.35
C GLY A 54 -10.57 1.80 11.94
N GLY A 55 -10.80 2.72 12.87
CA GLY A 55 -11.05 4.14 12.57
C GLY A 55 -9.86 4.82 11.88
N ALA A 56 -8.63 4.56 12.33
CA ALA A 56 -7.44 5.19 11.77
C ALA A 56 -7.22 4.76 10.31
N LEU A 57 -7.26 3.45 10.05
CA LEU A 57 -7.13 2.89 8.70
C LEU A 57 -8.22 3.41 7.76
N LYS A 58 -9.47 3.52 8.25
CA LYS A 58 -10.59 4.02 7.45
C LYS A 58 -10.38 5.47 7.03
N ILE A 59 -9.86 6.33 7.91
CA ILE A 59 -9.56 7.73 7.59
C ILE A 59 -8.50 7.81 6.51
N VAL A 60 -7.36 7.11 6.70
CA VAL A 60 -6.25 7.11 5.74
C VAL A 60 -6.68 6.56 4.38
N ALA A 61 -7.34 5.40 4.35
CA ALA A 61 -7.85 4.81 3.12
C ALA A 61 -8.86 5.72 2.42
N SER A 62 -9.72 6.41 3.16
CA SER A 62 -10.68 7.36 2.59
C SER A 62 -10.00 8.57 1.94
N GLN A 63 -8.94 9.09 2.56
CA GLN A 63 -8.15 10.20 2.01
C GLN A 63 -7.38 9.75 0.76
N ALA A 64 -6.70 8.60 0.82
CA ALA A 64 -5.99 8.03 -0.33
C ALA A 64 -6.93 7.78 -1.51
N ARG A 65 -8.11 7.19 -1.27
CA ARG A 65 -9.13 6.98 -2.30
C ARG A 65 -9.57 8.30 -2.95
N LYS A 66 -9.82 9.35 -2.17
CA LYS A 66 -10.21 10.68 -2.71
C LYS A 66 -9.10 11.29 -3.56
N ALA A 67 -7.85 11.20 -3.13
CA ALA A 67 -6.71 11.67 -3.91
C ALA A 67 -6.58 10.91 -5.23
N MET A 68 -6.76 9.58 -5.20
CA MET A 68 -6.78 8.75 -6.41
C MET A 68 -7.95 9.14 -7.33
N GLU A 69 -9.16 9.35 -6.81
CA GLU A 69 -10.31 9.78 -7.63
C GLU A 69 -10.05 11.12 -8.32
N GLN A 70 -9.43 12.08 -7.62
CA GLN A 70 -9.04 13.37 -8.19
C GLN A 70 -7.96 13.21 -9.27
N PHE A 71 -6.97 12.36 -9.04
CA PHE A 71 -5.89 12.12 -9.98
C PHE A 71 -6.35 11.39 -11.25
N PHE A 72 -7.21 10.39 -11.10
CA PHE A 72 -7.70 9.57 -12.21
C PHE A 72 -8.93 10.15 -12.92
N GLY A 73 -9.63 11.10 -12.29
CA GLY A 73 -10.85 11.69 -12.85
C GLY A 73 -12.05 10.73 -12.91
N CYS A 74 -11.99 9.60 -12.19
CA CYS A 74 -13.05 8.60 -12.15
C CYS A 74 -13.21 8.01 -10.74
N LYS A 75 -14.22 7.16 -10.56
CA LYS A 75 -14.47 6.53 -9.25
C LYS A 75 -13.40 5.49 -8.94
N VAL A 76 -13.01 5.43 -7.68
CA VAL A 76 -12.02 4.47 -7.18
C VAL A 76 -12.63 3.68 -6.04
N TYR A 77 -12.61 2.36 -6.17
CA TYR A 77 -12.82 1.42 -5.08
C TYR A 77 -11.45 1.00 -4.55
N LEU A 78 -11.12 1.46 -3.34
CA LEU A 78 -9.85 1.16 -2.68
C LEU A 78 -10.13 0.21 -1.50
N GLU A 79 -9.56 -0.98 -1.57
CA GLU A 79 -9.53 -1.94 -0.47
C GLU A 79 -8.12 -1.98 0.12
N VAL A 80 -8.01 -1.89 1.45
CA VAL A 80 -6.71 -1.84 2.14
C VAL A 80 -6.67 -2.90 3.23
N TRP A 81 -5.64 -3.74 3.19
CA TRP A 81 -5.39 -4.80 4.16
C TRP A 81 -4.14 -4.51 4.97
N VAL A 82 -4.12 -4.91 6.24
CA VAL A 82 -2.91 -4.84 7.08
C VAL A 82 -2.45 -6.25 7.43
N LYS A 83 -1.32 -6.66 6.86
CA LYS A 83 -0.70 -7.97 7.05
C LYS A 83 0.59 -7.84 7.86
N VAL A 84 0.81 -8.76 8.79
CA VAL A 84 2.06 -8.84 9.56
C VAL A 84 2.96 -9.84 8.88
N LYS A 85 4.18 -9.44 8.51
CA LYS A 85 5.22 -10.32 7.99
C LYS A 85 6.48 -10.04 8.81
N LYS A 86 6.98 -11.02 9.56
CA LYS A 86 8.26 -10.88 10.27
C LYS A 86 9.41 -11.01 9.25
N SER A 87 10.48 -10.23 9.42
CA SER A 87 11.72 -10.27 8.61
C SER A 87 11.67 -9.80 7.15
N TRP A 88 10.60 -9.13 6.69
CA TRP A 88 10.56 -8.60 5.30
C TRP A 88 11.51 -7.41 5.05
N SER A 89 11.78 -6.60 6.07
CA SER A 89 12.71 -5.46 6.02
C SER A 89 14.17 -5.90 5.92
N ASP A 90 14.55 -7.01 6.57
CA ASP A 90 15.89 -7.58 6.43
C ASP A 90 16.11 -8.14 5.02
N ASP A 91 15.10 -8.78 4.41
CA ASP A 91 15.19 -9.24 3.01
C ASP A 91 15.27 -8.07 2.03
N GLU A 92 14.45 -7.02 2.19
CA GLU A 92 14.46 -5.86 1.28
C GLU A 92 15.73 -5.00 1.45
N ALA A 93 16.20 -4.81 2.68
CA ALA A 93 17.47 -4.14 2.96
C ALA A 93 18.68 -4.98 2.50
N SER A 94 18.60 -6.30 2.58
CA SER A 94 19.64 -7.20 2.05
C SER A 94 19.64 -7.21 0.52
N LEU A 95 18.46 -7.24 -0.12
CA LEU A 95 18.29 -7.12 -1.57
C LEU A 95 18.80 -5.76 -2.10
N ALA A 96 18.51 -4.67 -1.38
CA ALA A 96 19.01 -3.34 -1.72
C ALA A 96 20.54 -3.22 -1.57
N ARG A 97 21.15 -3.96 -0.62
CA ARG A 97 22.61 -4.05 -0.46
C ARG A 97 23.28 -4.97 -1.48
N LEU A 98 22.55 -5.91 -2.07
CA LEU A 98 23.06 -6.88 -3.03
C LEU A 98 23.02 -6.42 -4.50
N GLY A 99 22.54 -5.20 -4.79
CA GLY A 99 22.86 -4.52 -6.05
C GLY A 99 22.35 -5.19 -7.32
N TYR A 100 21.14 -5.77 -7.33
CA TYR A 100 20.48 -6.14 -8.59
C TYR A 100 19.89 -4.89 -9.26
N SER A 101 20.77 -4.14 -9.90
CA SER A 101 20.46 -3.36 -11.10
C SER A 101 20.92 -4.19 -12.30
N ASP A 102 20.02 -5.01 -12.83
CA ASP A 102 19.91 -5.31 -14.28
C ASP A 102 18.50 -5.87 -14.58
#